data_AF-A0A3C7VUM5-F1
#
_entry.id   AF-A0A3C7VUM5-F1
#
_cell.length_a   1.000
_cell.length_b   1.000
_cell.length_c   1.000
_cell.angle_alpha   90.00
_cell.angle_beta   90.00
_cell.angle_gamma   90.00
#
_symmetry.space_group_name_H-M   'P 1'
#
loop_
_entity.id
_entity.type
_entity.pdbx_description
1 polymer ?
#
loop_
_entity_poly.entity_id
_entity_poly.type
_entity_poly.pdbx_seq_one_letter_code
_entity_poly.pdbx_strand_id
1 'polypeptide(L)'
;MTASRARPGPLAVFGGTFNPVHLGHLRSAVELVERLELDELRFMPCALPPHREAPGVDAATRAALVELAIAGAPRLACDRRELARDGPSYTID
;
A
#
# COMPACT_ATOMS: atom_id res chain seq x y z
N MET A 1 -6.62 35.71 -6.40
CA MET A 1 -7.40 34.59 -5.81
C MET A 1 -6.42 33.56 -5.31
N THR A 2 -6.11 33.57 -4.02
CA THR A 2 -5.30 32.54 -3.37
C THR A 2 -6.15 31.26 -3.28
N ALA A 3 -5.73 30.20 -3.97
CA ALA A 3 -6.38 28.91 -3.87
C ALA A 3 -6.31 28.45 -2.40
N SER A 4 -7.46 28.37 -1.73
CA SER A 4 -7.59 27.70 -0.45
C SER A 4 -7.12 26.26 -0.65
N ARG A 5 -6.00 25.90 -0.03
CA ARG A 5 -5.46 24.54 -0.11
C ARG A 5 -6.41 23.66 0.68
N ALA A 6 -7.33 23.00 -0.01
CA ALA A 6 -8.28 22.07 0.60
C ALA A 6 -7.51 21.10 1.52
N ARG A 7 -8.04 20.87 2.72
CA ARG A 7 -7.46 19.86 3.61
C ARG A 7 -7.47 18.53 2.86
N PRO A 8 -6.34 17.79 2.84
CA PRO A 8 -6.35 16.45 2.25
C PRO A 8 -7.40 15.62 2.97
N GLY A 9 -8.25 14.93 2.21
CA GLY A 9 -9.27 14.05 2.76
C GLY A 9 -8.69 12.77 3.34
N PRO A 10 -9.55 11.83 3.75
CA PRO A 10 -9.14 10.65 4.49
C PRO A 10 -8.19 9.76 3.68
N LEU A 11 -7.07 9.37 4.29
CA LEU A 11 -6.08 8.46 3.71
C LEU A 11 -6.03 7.16 4.52
N ALA A 12 -6.06 6.02 3.83
CA ALA A 12 -5.88 4.71 4.45
C ALA A 12 -4.52 4.09 4.10
N VAL A 13 -3.98 3.30 5.03
CA VAL A 13 -2.83 2.44 4.80
C VAL A 13 -3.29 0.99 4.85
N PHE A 14 -3.01 0.25 3.78
CA PHE A 14 -3.29 -1.18 3.67
C PHE A 14 -1.97 -1.95 3.64
N GLY A 15 -1.51 -2.33 4.83
CA GLY A 15 -0.26 -3.08 5.01
C GLY A 15 -0.42 -4.56 4.70
N GLY A 16 0.62 -5.16 4.12
CA GLY A 16 0.65 -6.59 3.82
C GLY A 16 1.92 -7.01 3.10
N THR A 17 2.18 -8.31 3.01
CA THR A 17 3.36 -8.77 2.27
C THR A 17 3.13 -8.79 0.76
N PHE A 18 1.91 -9.06 0.29
CA PHE A 18 1.61 -9.09 -1.15
C PHE A 18 2.56 -10.01 -1.95
N ASN A 19 2.55 -11.32 -1.64
CA ASN A 19 3.47 -12.31 -2.22
C ASN A 19 2.74 -13.39 -3.05
N PRO A 20 2.24 -13.10 -4.27
CA PRO A 20 2.11 -11.77 -4.88
C PRO A 20 0.80 -11.07 -4.46
N VAL A 21 0.62 -9.82 -4.88
CA VAL A 21 -0.70 -9.15 -4.85
C VAL A 21 -1.71 -9.96 -5.69
N HIS A 22 -2.99 -9.96 -5.29
CA HIS A 22 -4.03 -10.76 -5.95
C HIS A 22 -5.40 -10.09 -5.82
N LEU A 23 -6.41 -10.63 -6.52
CA LEU A 23 -7.77 -10.04 -6.58
C LEU A 23 -8.41 -9.79 -5.22
N GLY A 24 -8.21 -10.67 -4.23
CA GLY A 24 -8.70 -10.43 -2.87
C GLY A 24 -8.17 -9.12 -2.25
N HIS A 25 -6.89 -8.81 -2.40
CA HIS A 25 -6.33 -7.53 -1.92
C HIS A 25 -6.91 -6.35 -2.69
N LEU A 26 -6.94 -6.45 -4.02
CA LEU A 26 -7.39 -5.36 -4.89
C LEU A 26 -8.87 -5.04 -4.66
N ARG A 27 -9.72 -6.07 -4.56
CA ARG A 27 -11.15 -5.89 -4.33
C ARG A 27 -11.42 -5.23 -2.98
N SER A 28 -10.74 -5.67 -1.92
CA SER A 28 -10.85 -5.02 -0.61
C SER A 28 -10.43 -3.56 -0.64
N ALA A 29 -9.33 -3.23 -1.31
CA ALA A 29 -8.86 -1.84 -1.42
C ALA A 29 -9.87 -0.94 -2.16
N VAL A 30 -10.41 -1.42 -3.29
CA VAL A 30 -11.46 -0.69 -4.03
C VAL A 30 -12.70 -0.47 -3.16
N GLU A 31 -13.17 -1.51 -2.48
CA GLU A 31 -14.35 -1.40 -1.62
C GLU A 31 -14.14 -0.46 -0.44
N LEU A 32 -12.93 -0.42 0.16
CA LEU A 32 -12.61 0.53 1.23
C LEU A 32 -12.63 1.97 0.73
N VAL A 33 -12.02 2.23 -0.44
CA VAL A 33 -11.99 3.55 -1.06
C VAL A 33 -13.41 4.05 -1.38
N GLU A 34 -14.28 3.17 -1.88
CA GLU A 34 -15.67 3.50 -2.20
C GLU A 34 -16.53 3.68 -0.95
N ARG A 35 -16.51 2.73 -0.01
CA ARG A 35 -17.40 2.72 1.16
C ARG A 35 -17.05 3.75 2.22
N LEU A 36 -15.77 4.13 2.33
CA LEU A 36 -15.29 5.08 3.33
C LEU A 36 -14.96 6.45 2.72
N GLU A 37 -15.26 6.65 1.44
CA GLU A 37 -15.02 7.92 0.72
C GLU A 37 -13.56 8.41 0.86
N LEU A 38 -12.58 7.48 0.78
CA LEU A 38 -11.16 7.80 1.00
C LEU A 38 -10.56 8.59 -0.16
N ASP A 39 -9.91 9.72 0.08
CA ASP A 39 -9.17 10.42 -0.98
C ASP A 39 -8.08 9.51 -1.58
N GLU A 40 -7.43 8.70 -0.74
CA GLU A 40 -6.35 7.80 -1.16
C GLU A 40 -6.27 6.55 -0.26
N LEU A 41 -5.94 5.40 -0.85
CA LEU A 41 -5.50 4.21 -0.12
C LEU A 41 -4.12 3.80 -0.61
N ARG A 42 -3.20 3.62 0.35
CA ARG A 42 -1.83 3.20 0.09
C ARG A 42 -1.62 1.74 0.44
N PHE A 43 -1.27 0.93 -0.56
CA PHE A 43 -0.67 -0.37 -0.31
C PHE A 43 0.72 -0.18 0.27
N MET A 44 1.03 -0.81 1.39
CA MET A 44 2.35 -0.73 2.03
C MET A 44 2.96 -2.13 2.09
N PRO A 45 3.78 -2.52 1.10
CA PRO A 45 4.41 -3.84 1.06
C PRO A 45 5.43 -3.98 2.20
N CYS A 46 5.28 -5.04 3.01
CA CYS A 46 6.23 -5.29 4.09
C CYS A 46 7.61 -5.67 3.53
N ALA A 47 8.69 -5.08 4.05
CA ALA A 47 10.05 -5.40 3.63
C ALA A 47 10.48 -6.77 4.13
N LEU A 48 10.49 -6.95 5.46
CA LEU A 48 10.87 -8.18 6.14
C LEU A 48 9.75 -8.57 7.10
N PRO A 49 8.93 -9.58 6.78
CA PRO A 49 7.85 -9.99 7.68
C PRO A 49 8.45 -10.67 8.94
N PRO A 50 8.31 -10.09 10.14
CA PRO A 50 9.05 -10.54 11.34
C PRO A 50 8.59 -11.89 11.91
N HIS A 51 7.48 -12.44 11.42
CA HIS A 51 6.78 -13.59 12.03
C HIS A 51 6.60 -14.78 11.08
N ARG A 52 7.30 -14.82 9.93
CA ARG A 52 7.19 -15.91 8.95
C ARG A 52 8.44 -16.06 8.11
N GLU A 53 8.52 -17.19 7.39
CA GLU A 53 9.58 -17.45 6.42
C GLU A 53 9.67 -16.33 5.37
N ALA A 54 10.89 -16.12 4.87
CA ALA A 54 11.15 -15.14 3.85
C ALA A 54 10.26 -15.42 2.62
N PRO A 55 9.59 -14.40 2.06
CA PRO A 55 8.77 -14.58 0.86
C PRO A 55 9.64 -15.11 -0.29
N GLY A 56 9.09 -16.01 -1.11
CA GLY A 56 9.77 -16.49 -2.32
C GLY A 56 10.03 -15.42 -3.38
N VAL A 57 9.47 -14.23 -3.22
CA VAL A 57 9.67 -13.05 -4.08
C VAL A 57 10.20 -11.89 -3.23
N ASP A 58 11.28 -11.26 -3.68
CA ASP A 58 11.90 -10.15 -2.96
C ASP A 58 10.96 -8.94 -2.81
N ALA A 59 11.25 -8.07 -1.84
CA ALA A 59 10.38 -6.95 -1.52
C ALA A 59 10.21 -5.94 -2.66
N ALA A 60 11.28 -5.69 -3.42
CA ALA A 60 11.22 -4.75 -4.54
C ALA A 60 10.34 -5.29 -5.67
N THR A 61 10.46 -6.57 -6.00
CA THR A 61 9.59 -7.23 -6.98
C THR A 61 8.13 -7.24 -6.51
N ARG A 62 7.85 -7.51 -5.23
CA ARG A 62 6.48 -7.42 -4.68
C ARG A 62 5.89 -6.02 -4.79
N ALA A 63 6.67 -4.98 -4.49
CA ALA A 63 6.24 -3.59 -4.67
C ALA A 63 5.96 -3.25 -6.14
N ALA A 64 6.84 -3.68 -7.06
CA ALA A 64 6.61 -3.50 -8.49
C ALA A 64 5.33 -4.20 -8.98
N LEU A 65 5.03 -5.40 -8.48
CA LEU A 65 3.78 -6.09 -8.79
C LEU A 65 2.56 -5.35 -8.24
N VAL A 66 2.66 -4.73 -7.06
CA VAL A 66 1.60 -3.85 -6.53
C VAL A 66 1.41 -2.62 -7.42
N GLU A 67 2.49 -1.91 -7.78
CA GLU A 67 2.44 -0.75 -8.69
C GLU A 67 1.76 -1.09 -10.03
N LEU A 68 2.15 -2.22 -10.64
CA LEU A 68 1.52 -2.73 -11.87
C LEU A 68 0.03 -3.04 -11.67
N ALA A 69 -0.34 -3.66 -10.54
CA ALA A 69 -1.72 -4.04 -10.27
C ALA A 69 -2.65 -2.84 -10.05
N ILE A 70 -2.13 -1.67 -9.67
CA ILE A 70 -2.91 -0.47 -9.35
C ILE A 70 -2.74 0.67 -10.38
N ALA A 71 -1.96 0.49 -11.44
CA ALA A 71 -1.55 1.56 -12.36
C ALA A 71 -2.72 2.38 -12.98
N GLY A 72 -3.92 1.80 -13.09
CA GLY A 72 -5.12 2.46 -13.60
C GLY A 72 -6.10 2.98 -12.54
N ALA A 73 -5.75 2.91 -11.25
CA ALA A 73 -6.64 3.24 -10.14
C ALA A 73 -6.15 4.51 -9.42
N PRO A 74 -6.69 5.71 -9.73
CA PRO A 74 -6.10 6.99 -9.32
C PRO A 74 -6.14 7.27 -7.81
N ARG A 75 -7.00 6.56 -7.07
CA ARG A 75 -7.11 6.66 -5.60
C ARG A 75 -6.28 5.59 -4.87
N LEU A 76 -5.56 4.74 -5.62
CA LEU A 76 -4.70 3.71 -5.07
C LEU A 76 -3.24 4.06 -5.35
N ALA A 77 -2.39 3.92 -4.34
CA ALA A 77 -0.95 4.15 -4.48
C ALA A 77 -0.13 3.06 -3.78
N CYS A 78 1.13 2.91 -4.17
CA CYS A 78 2.09 2.03 -3.49
C CYS A 78 3.05 2.88 -2.65
N ASP A 79 3.08 2.62 -1.35
CA ASP A 79 4.00 3.24 -0.40
C ASP A 79 5.15 2.30 -0.10
N ARG A 80 6.35 2.66 -0.55
CA ARG A 80 7.55 1.83 -0.46
C ARG A 80 8.38 2.10 0.79
N ARG A 81 7.89 2.89 1.74
CA ARG A 81 8.71 3.35 2.88
C ARG A 81 9.34 2.21 3.68
N GLU A 82 8.63 1.10 3.87
CA GLU A 82 9.17 -0.05 4.61
C GLU A 82 10.36 -0.68 3.90
N LEU A 83 10.40 -0.68 2.56
CA LEU A 83 11.52 -1.23 1.78
C LEU A 83 12.81 -0.44 1.92
N ALA A 84 12.70 0.83 2.36
CA ALA A 84 13.85 1.70 2.57
C ALA A 84 14.38 1.65 4.02
N ARG A 85 13.77 0.83 4.88
CA ARG A 85 14.18 0.69 6.28
C ARG A 85 15.09 -0.53 6.43
N ASP A 86 16.09 -0.38 7.29
CA ASP A 86 16.90 -1.51 7.76
C ASP A 86 16.13 -2.28 8.85
N GLY A 87 16.17 -3.61 8.80
CA GLY A 87 15.55 -4.48 9.79
C GLY A 87 14.02 -4.60 9.67
N PRO A 88 13.35 -5.24 10.65
CA PRO A 88 11.90 -5.36 10.65
C PRO A 88 11.22 -4.00 10.82
N SER A 89 10.07 -3.82 10.16
CA SER A 89 9.21 -2.66 10.34
C SER A 89 8.05 -2.99 11.27
N TYR A 90 7.76 -2.09 12.22
CA TYR A 90 6.57 -2.16 13.07
C TYR A 90 5.60 -1.07 12.67
N THR A 91 4.29 -1.37 12.64
CA THR A 91 3.25 -0.44 12.16
C THR A 91 3.19 0.90 12.91
N ILE A 92 3.72 0.95 14.14
CA ILE A 92 3.77 2.17 14.96
C ILE A 92 4.90 3.14 14.56
N ASP A 93 5.93 2.63 13.88
CA ASP A 93 7.12 3.41 13.48
C ASP A 93 6.98 4.05 12.09
#